data_AF-A0A1Z4IAM5-F1
#
_entry.id   AF-A0A1Z4IAM5-F1
#
_cell.length_a   1.000
_cell.length_b   1.000
_cell.length_c   1.000
_cell.angle_alpha   90.00
_cell.angle_beta   90.00
_cell.angle_gamma   90.00
#
_symmetry.space_group_name_H-M   'P 1'
#
loop_
_entity.id
_entity.type
_entity.pdbx_description
1 polymer ?
#
loop_
_entity_poly.entity_id
_entity_poly.type
_entity_poly.pdbx_seq_one_letter_code
_entity_poly.pdbx_strand_id
1 'polypeptide(L)'
;MKLFSILRNRKFRLRTFAVMMSIALTIILTNTSASSQTPTTRDPWLWPFSVTSIWNMPIGSGARYIPANIQKAGWFGVDREYFYKLKASDPSRLVYSPGSWTKRCSGTNSMNISLRVPDSLIVPDATLNPYSTPNNASAFLQPDGKTLVQLEPLARCEKGGPIYGWRYFPDLSLYGEGIGGAHFGSGLSSIGGSIRKGELTNDQPIRHAIKLLFWGKKYYYYSSSRPGYRWPADRADSVASTSYQGTNYAFVQGTLLAIPPSVTESSLQLQTPGGKKLFRVLQNYGGYVVDDAGWDAHYMAVEQGVTEEFKAKYGYDFENWTGAFYDDVMKLYKALNIVDNNSPTTIGGGGSTRRAPLAPALPPSP
;
A
#
# COMPACT_ATOMS: atom_id res chain seq x y z
N MET A 1 6.27 -54.32 43.14
CA MET A 1 7.63 -54.67 42.64
C MET A 1 7.60 -55.11 41.15
N LYS A 2 7.02 -54.32 40.23
CA LYS A 2 6.92 -54.65 38.78
C LYS A 2 7.24 -53.48 37.84
N LEU A 3 7.69 -52.32 38.35
CA LEU A 3 8.00 -51.16 37.51
C LEU A 3 9.48 -51.10 37.04
N PHE A 4 10.39 -51.80 37.70
CA PHE A 4 11.83 -51.75 37.38
C PHE A 4 12.29 -52.76 36.30
N SER A 5 11.39 -53.60 35.80
CA SER A 5 11.73 -54.65 34.82
C SER A 5 11.78 -54.17 33.37
N ILE A 6 11.14 -53.05 33.04
CA ILE A 6 10.97 -52.61 31.64
C ILE A 6 12.24 -51.92 31.11
N LEU A 7 13.07 -51.38 32.01
CA LEU A 7 14.27 -50.61 31.66
C LEU A 7 15.50 -51.47 31.32
N ARG A 8 15.46 -52.81 31.45
CA ARG A 8 16.63 -53.68 31.23
C ARG A 8 16.66 -54.36 29.84
N ASN A 9 15.61 -54.17 29.04
CA ASN A 9 15.52 -54.78 27.72
C ASN A 9 16.30 -53.95 26.68
N ARG A 10 17.45 -54.47 26.22
CA ARG A 10 18.36 -53.83 25.26
C ARG A 10 17.64 -53.43 23.96
N LYS A 11 16.64 -54.19 23.53
CA LYS A 11 15.81 -53.87 22.34
C LYS A 11 14.89 -52.67 22.56
N PHE A 12 14.43 -52.42 23.79
CA PHE A 12 13.59 -51.26 24.11
C PHE A 12 14.41 -49.97 24.14
N ARG A 13 15.63 -50.01 24.71
CA ARG A 13 16.57 -48.87 24.72
C ARG A 13 17.01 -48.45 23.32
N LEU A 14 17.29 -49.39 22.41
CA LEU A 14 17.62 -49.04 21.02
C LEU A 14 16.44 -48.42 20.27
N ARG A 15 15.20 -48.86 20.53
CA ARG A 15 14.00 -48.30 19.90
C ARG A 15 13.69 -46.89 20.41
N THR A 16 13.80 -46.63 21.71
CA THR A 16 13.63 -45.27 22.26
C THR A 16 14.75 -44.32 21.83
N PHE A 17 16.00 -44.80 21.72
CA PHE A 17 17.11 -43.99 21.20
C PHE A 17 16.93 -43.68 19.71
N ALA A 18 16.49 -44.63 18.90
CA ALA A 18 16.20 -44.40 17.48
C ALA A 18 15.04 -43.40 17.28
N VAL A 19 13.96 -43.50 18.06
CA VAL A 19 12.83 -42.57 17.99
C VAL A 19 13.23 -41.15 18.45
N MET A 20 14.02 -41.04 19.52
CA MET A 20 14.52 -39.74 20.01
C MET A 20 15.51 -39.11 19.00
N MET A 21 16.35 -39.92 18.35
CA MET A 21 17.29 -39.43 17.32
C MET A 21 16.56 -39.03 16.04
N SER A 22 15.48 -39.74 15.64
CA SER A 22 14.61 -39.34 14.53
C SER A 22 13.84 -38.04 14.83
N ILE A 23 13.34 -37.85 16.05
CA ILE A 23 12.67 -36.60 16.45
C ILE A 23 13.68 -35.44 16.50
N ALA A 24 14.89 -35.65 17.02
CA ALA A 24 15.96 -34.65 17.02
C ALA A 24 16.43 -34.31 15.59
N LEU A 25 16.55 -35.30 14.69
CA LEU A 25 16.91 -35.05 13.29
C LEU A 25 15.80 -34.31 12.52
N THR A 26 14.52 -34.55 12.87
CA THR A 26 13.38 -33.85 12.27
C THR A 26 13.28 -32.40 12.75
N ILE A 27 13.64 -32.13 14.01
CA ILE A 27 13.66 -30.76 14.57
C ILE A 27 14.86 -29.94 14.05
N ILE A 28 15.98 -30.59 13.71
CA ILE A 28 17.16 -29.92 13.14
C ILE A 28 16.98 -29.62 11.64
N LEU A 29 16.10 -30.34 10.93
CA LEU A 29 15.85 -30.14 9.49
C LEU A 29 14.73 -29.13 9.15
N THR A 30 14.00 -28.59 10.14
CA THR A 30 12.91 -27.62 9.88
C THR A 30 13.23 -26.17 10.22
N ASN A 31 14.46 -25.86 10.64
CA ASN A 31 14.88 -24.50 11.01
C ASN A 31 15.85 -23.85 10.02
N THR A 32 15.77 -24.20 8.74
CA THR A 32 16.24 -23.26 7.71
C THR A 32 15.14 -22.23 7.50
N SER A 33 15.07 -21.25 8.39
CA SER A 33 14.50 -19.95 8.03
C SER A 33 15.25 -19.52 6.78
N ALA A 34 14.61 -19.62 5.63
CA ALA A 34 15.14 -19.06 4.40
C ALA A 34 15.34 -17.57 4.70
N SER A 35 16.59 -17.19 4.97
CA SER A 35 16.98 -15.80 4.98
C SER A 35 16.63 -15.32 3.57
N SER A 36 15.51 -14.63 3.45
CA SER A 36 15.13 -13.94 2.23
C SER A 36 16.23 -12.92 2.00
N GLN A 37 17.29 -13.30 1.28
CA GLN A 37 18.37 -12.39 0.93
C GLN A 37 17.73 -11.19 0.26
N THR A 38 17.98 -10.01 0.83
CA THR A 38 17.61 -8.76 0.18
C THR A 38 18.30 -8.75 -1.17
N PRO A 39 17.55 -8.62 -2.29
CA PRO A 39 18.15 -8.67 -3.61
C PRO A 39 19.13 -7.50 -3.77
N THR A 40 20.20 -7.67 -4.54
CA THR A 40 21.23 -6.63 -4.73
C THR A 40 20.75 -5.48 -5.63
N THR A 41 19.78 -5.74 -6.49
CA THR A 41 19.06 -4.76 -7.32
C THR A 41 17.55 -5.03 -7.25
N ARG A 42 16.72 -4.11 -7.76
CA ARG A 42 15.27 -4.28 -7.85
C ARG A 42 14.71 -3.79 -9.18
N ASP A 43 13.58 -4.37 -9.60
CA ASP A 43 12.82 -3.88 -10.76
C ASP A 43 12.18 -2.53 -10.41
N PRO A 44 12.58 -1.42 -11.08
CA PRO A 44 12.04 -0.08 -10.80
C PRO A 44 10.52 0.01 -11.01
N TRP A 45 9.91 -0.83 -11.84
CA TRP A 45 8.47 -0.80 -12.04
C TRP A 45 7.70 -1.42 -10.87
N LEU A 46 8.19 -2.55 -10.35
CA LEU A 46 7.52 -3.26 -9.26
C LEU A 46 7.81 -2.61 -7.91
N TRP A 47 9.01 -2.05 -7.77
CA TRP A 47 9.42 -1.36 -6.56
C TRP A 47 10.06 -0.02 -6.94
N PRO A 48 9.24 0.99 -7.27
CA PRO A 48 9.71 2.28 -7.75
C PRO A 48 10.35 3.14 -6.68
N PHE A 49 11.00 4.15 -7.25
CA PHE A 49 11.64 5.32 -6.66
C PHE A 49 12.94 5.05 -5.94
N SER A 50 13.70 6.12 -5.71
CA SER A 50 14.99 6.12 -5.05
C SER A 50 14.94 5.44 -3.67
N VAL A 51 16.09 5.00 -3.17
CA VAL A 51 16.20 4.45 -1.81
C VAL A 51 15.84 5.48 -0.73
N THR A 52 15.96 6.76 -1.05
CA THR A 52 15.65 7.90 -0.16
C THR A 52 14.20 8.34 -0.20
N SER A 53 13.42 7.84 -1.17
CA SER A 53 12.00 8.14 -1.31
C SER A 53 11.21 7.82 -0.05
N ILE A 54 10.18 8.63 0.22
CA ILE A 54 9.20 8.40 1.29
C ILE A 54 8.61 6.98 1.23
N TRP A 55 8.46 6.43 0.03
CA TRP A 55 7.86 5.11 -0.17
C TRP A 55 8.82 3.99 0.26
N ASN A 56 10.13 4.22 0.15
CA ASN A 56 11.15 3.19 0.39
C ASN A 56 11.85 3.32 1.74
N MET A 57 11.60 4.40 2.47
CA MET A 57 12.26 4.71 3.72
C MET A 57 11.59 3.95 4.89
N PRO A 58 12.29 3.03 5.57
CA PRO A 58 11.75 2.39 6.77
C PRO A 58 11.65 3.37 7.93
N ILE A 59 10.74 3.07 8.87
CA ILE A 59 10.62 3.79 10.14
C ILE A 59 11.97 3.75 10.86
N GLY A 60 12.41 4.92 11.30
CA GLY A 60 13.70 5.08 11.98
C GLY A 60 13.57 5.07 13.50
N SER A 61 14.69 4.83 14.18
CA SER A 61 14.77 4.77 15.65
C SER A 61 14.46 6.10 16.33
N GLY A 62 14.49 7.22 15.59
CA GLY A 62 14.13 8.54 16.07
C GLY A 62 12.63 8.86 15.99
N ALA A 63 11.80 7.94 15.49
CA ALA A 63 10.36 8.17 15.30
C ALA A 63 9.65 8.53 16.61
N ARG A 64 8.93 9.66 16.59
CA ARG A 64 8.11 10.14 17.70
C ARG A 64 6.65 9.84 17.40
N TYR A 65 6.07 8.97 18.21
CA TYR A 65 4.69 8.52 18.05
C TYR A 65 3.75 9.38 18.89
N ILE A 66 2.66 9.84 18.30
CA ILE A 66 1.52 10.41 19.03
C ILE A 66 0.23 9.64 18.66
N PRO A 67 -0.76 9.57 19.56
CA PRO A 67 -1.99 8.83 19.29
C PRO A 67 -2.72 9.35 18.05
N ALA A 68 -3.07 8.44 17.13
CA ALA A 68 -3.98 8.74 16.03
C ALA A 68 -5.45 8.62 16.44
N ASN A 69 -5.74 7.83 17.50
CA ASN A 69 -7.08 7.53 18.01
C ASN A 69 -8.06 7.02 16.95
N ILE A 70 -7.54 6.22 16.00
CA ILE A 70 -8.34 5.59 14.96
C ILE A 70 -9.27 4.57 15.61
N GLN A 71 -10.53 4.57 15.17
CA GLN A 71 -11.55 3.65 15.63
C GLN A 71 -11.80 2.57 14.57
N LYS A 72 -12.53 1.53 14.95
CA LYS A 72 -13.10 0.58 14.00
C LYS A 72 -14.03 1.35 13.05
N ALA A 73 -13.91 1.09 11.75
CA ALA A 73 -14.82 1.58 10.72
C ALA A 73 -15.79 0.47 10.31
N GLY A 74 -16.99 0.80 9.83
CA GLY A 74 -17.96 -0.19 9.36
C GLY A 74 -17.44 -1.07 8.23
N TRP A 75 -16.65 -0.50 7.32
CA TRP A 75 -16.14 -1.19 6.12
C TRP A 75 -14.62 -1.12 5.99
N PHE A 76 -14.03 -2.19 5.49
CA PHE A 76 -12.69 -2.18 4.93
C PHE A 76 -12.75 -2.46 3.43
N GLY A 77 -12.13 -1.60 2.63
CA GLY A 77 -12.08 -1.74 1.17
C GLY A 77 -10.72 -1.43 0.59
N VAL A 78 -10.65 -1.37 -0.74
CA VAL A 78 -9.48 -0.84 -1.45
C VAL A 78 -9.79 0.37 -2.30
N ASP A 79 -8.80 1.25 -2.41
CA ASP A 79 -8.74 2.19 -3.52
C ASP A 79 -7.96 1.53 -4.66
N ARG A 80 -8.64 1.21 -5.76
CA ARG A 80 -8.05 0.43 -6.86
C ARG A 80 -7.31 1.35 -7.83
N GLU A 81 -6.08 0.97 -8.13
CA GLU A 81 -5.19 1.77 -8.96
C GLU A 81 -4.71 1.01 -10.19
N TYR A 82 -4.49 1.74 -11.28
CA TYR A 82 -4.26 1.15 -12.60
C TYR A 82 -2.87 1.48 -13.12
N PHE A 83 -2.08 0.45 -13.39
CA PHE A 83 -0.69 0.60 -13.79
C PHE A 83 -0.42 -0.11 -15.12
N TYR A 84 0.12 0.63 -16.08
CA TYR A 84 0.40 0.11 -17.42
C TYR A 84 1.82 0.44 -17.87
N LYS A 85 2.54 -0.58 -18.38
CA LYS A 85 3.75 -0.38 -19.18
C LYS A 85 3.35 -0.19 -20.64
N LEU A 86 3.58 0.99 -21.18
CA LEU A 86 3.21 1.34 -22.54
C LEU A 86 4.26 0.82 -23.54
N LYS A 87 3.80 0.39 -24.71
CA LYS A 87 4.69 -0.04 -25.79
C LYS A 87 4.74 1.03 -26.88
N ALA A 88 5.90 1.21 -27.48
CA ALA A 88 6.05 2.08 -28.64
C ALA A 88 5.17 1.60 -29.82
N SER A 89 4.86 0.30 -29.91
CA SER A 89 4.00 -0.26 -30.95
C SER A 89 2.51 0.03 -30.77
N ASP A 90 2.06 0.43 -29.58
CA ASP A 90 0.64 0.64 -29.30
C ASP A 90 0.14 1.95 -29.96
N PRO A 91 -1.14 2.01 -30.38
CA PRO A 91 -1.69 3.21 -31.00
C PRO A 91 -1.73 4.39 -30.02
N SER A 92 -1.44 5.59 -30.52
CA SER A 92 -1.50 6.83 -29.75
C SER A 92 -2.96 7.25 -29.56
N ARG A 93 -3.39 7.41 -28.31
CA ARG A 93 -4.75 7.83 -27.94
C ARG A 93 -4.69 9.15 -27.19
N LEU A 94 -5.51 10.11 -27.61
CA LEU A 94 -5.65 11.39 -26.93
C LEU A 94 -6.16 11.19 -25.50
N VAL A 95 -5.71 12.06 -24.60
CA VAL A 95 -6.23 12.12 -23.24
C VAL A 95 -7.11 13.36 -23.07
N TYR A 96 -8.32 13.17 -22.59
CA TYR A 96 -9.25 14.23 -22.20
C TYR A 96 -9.39 14.30 -20.69
N SER A 97 -9.70 15.49 -20.15
CA SER A 97 -10.17 15.59 -18.78
C SER A 97 -11.47 14.79 -18.65
N PRO A 98 -11.78 14.18 -17.49
CA PRO A 98 -13.09 13.59 -17.28
C PRO A 98 -14.19 14.65 -17.41
N GLY A 99 -15.39 14.22 -17.82
CA GLY A 99 -16.57 15.11 -17.81
C GLY A 99 -17.02 15.45 -16.39
N SER A 100 -16.95 14.47 -15.48
CA SER A 100 -17.11 14.62 -14.03
C SER A 100 -16.61 13.34 -13.34
N TRP A 101 -16.58 13.34 -12.00
CA TRP A 101 -16.29 12.13 -11.21
C TRP A 101 -17.26 10.96 -11.47
N THR A 102 -18.50 11.27 -11.86
CA THR A 102 -19.60 10.32 -12.10
C THR A 102 -19.88 10.01 -13.58
N LYS A 103 -19.28 10.77 -14.50
CA LYS A 103 -19.40 10.63 -15.96
C LYS A 103 -18.06 10.99 -16.59
N ARG A 104 -17.08 10.11 -16.45
CA ARG A 104 -15.68 10.39 -16.80
C ARG A 104 -15.53 10.41 -18.32
N CYS A 105 -16.14 9.46 -19.01
CA CYS A 105 -15.99 9.28 -20.46
C CYS A 105 -16.75 10.31 -21.32
N SER A 106 -17.43 11.29 -20.72
CA SER A 106 -18.12 12.36 -21.47
C SER A 106 -17.29 13.64 -21.62
N GLY A 107 -16.03 13.65 -21.15
CA GLY A 107 -15.17 14.82 -21.20
C GLY A 107 -14.69 15.15 -22.62
N THR A 108 -14.51 16.43 -22.91
CA THR A 108 -14.09 16.89 -24.26
C THR A 108 -12.86 17.79 -24.23
N ASN A 109 -12.42 18.23 -23.04
CA ASN A 109 -11.27 19.12 -22.91
C ASN A 109 -9.97 18.33 -22.99
N SER A 110 -9.13 18.65 -23.96
CA SER A 110 -7.83 18.00 -24.14
C SER A 110 -6.91 18.23 -22.93
N MET A 111 -6.23 17.18 -22.47
CA MET A 111 -5.11 17.28 -21.51
C MET A 111 -3.77 17.57 -22.20
N ASN A 112 -3.79 17.84 -23.50
CA ASN A 112 -2.63 18.16 -24.34
C ASN A 112 -1.52 17.10 -24.29
N ILE A 113 -1.93 15.84 -24.13
CA ILE A 113 -1.06 14.67 -24.21
C ILE A 113 -1.75 13.54 -24.98
N SER A 114 -0.96 12.57 -25.40
CA SER A 114 -1.44 11.28 -25.86
C SER A 114 -0.66 10.17 -25.17
N LEU A 115 -1.29 9.02 -24.97
CA LEU A 115 -0.66 7.82 -24.44
C LEU A 115 -0.78 6.68 -25.46
N ARG A 116 0.28 5.90 -25.62
CA ARG A 116 0.28 4.70 -26.47
C ARG A 116 -0.30 3.53 -25.70
N VAL A 117 -1.58 3.23 -25.90
CA VAL A 117 -2.29 2.15 -25.20
C VAL A 117 -2.92 1.19 -26.21
N PRO A 118 -3.00 -0.12 -25.91
CA PRO A 118 -3.63 -1.07 -26.82
C PRO A 118 -5.13 -0.79 -26.95
N ASP A 119 -5.71 -1.03 -28.13
CA ASP A 119 -7.14 -0.75 -28.39
C ASP A 119 -8.09 -1.59 -27.56
N SER A 120 -7.63 -2.74 -27.06
CA SER A 120 -8.36 -3.61 -26.17
C SER A 120 -8.43 -3.10 -24.72
N LEU A 121 -7.61 -2.13 -24.32
CA LEU A 121 -7.64 -1.61 -22.95
C LEU A 121 -8.99 -0.93 -22.67
N ILE A 122 -9.74 -1.45 -21.70
CA ILE A 122 -10.98 -0.85 -21.22
C ILE A 122 -10.84 -0.60 -19.72
N VAL A 123 -11.20 0.60 -19.29
CA VAL A 123 -11.37 0.96 -17.88
C VAL A 123 -12.78 1.52 -17.74
N PRO A 124 -13.69 0.82 -17.05
CA PRO A 124 -15.09 1.24 -16.95
C PRO A 124 -15.25 2.67 -16.43
N ASP A 125 -16.35 3.34 -16.84
CA ASP A 125 -16.76 4.59 -16.19
C ASP A 125 -17.22 4.34 -14.75
N ALA A 126 -17.39 5.41 -13.99
CA ALA A 126 -18.14 5.39 -12.75
C ALA A 126 -19.61 4.96 -12.98
N THR A 127 -20.20 4.33 -11.98
CA THR A 127 -21.61 3.94 -11.98
C THR A 127 -22.36 4.60 -10.83
N LEU A 128 -23.62 4.97 -11.06
CA LEU A 128 -24.50 5.50 -9.99
C LEU A 128 -25.39 4.43 -9.37
N ASN A 129 -25.63 3.33 -10.09
CA ASN A 129 -26.38 2.18 -9.60
C ASN A 129 -25.80 0.86 -10.13
N PRO A 130 -25.13 0.04 -9.31
CA PRO A 130 -24.70 0.36 -7.94
C PRO A 130 -23.76 1.58 -7.94
N TYR A 131 -23.74 2.36 -6.85
CA TYR A 131 -22.86 3.51 -6.74
C TYR A 131 -21.39 3.07 -6.64
N SER A 132 -20.55 3.52 -7.57
CA SER A 132 -19.13 3.23 -7.61
C SER A 132 -18.41 4.34 -8.37
N THR A 133 -17.75 5.23 -7.62
CA THR A 133 -16.93 6.33 -8.15
C THR A 133 -15.49 6.24 -7.61
N PRO A 134 -14.80 5.09 -7.74
CA PRO A 134 -13.44 4.92 -7.21
C PRO A 134 -12.48 5.92 -7.83
N ASN A 135 -11.46 6.34 -7.09
CA ASN A 135 -10.52 7.33 -7.58
C ASN A 135 -9.85 6.90 -8.88
N ASN A 136 -9.51 5.62 -9.02
CA ASN A 136 -8.82 5.09 -10.21
C ASN A 136 -7.53 5.88 -10.51
N ALA A 137 -6.77 6.23 -9.48
CA ALA A 137 -5.43 6.77 -9.67
C ALA A 137 -4.61 5.82 -10.54
N SER A 138 -3.82 6.36 -11.46
CA SER A 138 -3.15 5.56 -12.46
C SER A 138 -1.77 6.07 -12.82
N ALA A 139 -0.91 5.15 -13.25
CA ALA A 139 0.43 5.45 -13.72
C ALA A 139 0.77 4.68 -15.00
N PHE A 140 1.31 5.40 -15.97
CA PHE A 140 1.67 4.91 -17.29
C PHE A 140 3.18 5.06 -17.48
N LEU A 141 3.90 3.94 -17.42
CA LEU A 141 5.31 3.90 -17.77
C LEU A 141 5.45 4.06 -19.28
N GLN A 142 6.08 5.14 -19.71
CA GLN A 142 6.31 5.44 -21.10
C GLN A 142 7.30 4.43 -21.73
N PRO A 143 7.33 4.32 -23.07
CA PRO A 143 8.23 3.37 -23.76
C PRO A 143 9.73 3.61 -23.52
N ASP A 144 10.11 4.77 -22.98
CA ASP A 144 11.49 5.06 -22.56
C ASP A 144 11.93 4.27 -21.30
N GLY A 145 11.01 3.53 -20.67
CA GLY A 145 11.30 2.69 -19.51
C GLY A 145 11.56 3.47 -18.22
N LYS A 146 11.33 4.78 -18.20
CA LYS A 146 11.66 5.67 -17.09
C LYS A 146 10.54 6.62 -16.71
N THR A 147 9.89 7.24 -17.69
CA THR A 147 8.95 8.34 -17.47
C THR A 147 7.59 7.79 -17.07
N LEU A 148 6.99 8.37 -16.04
CA LEU A 148 5.66 8.08 -15.54
C LEU A 148 4.73 9.27 -15.79
N VAL A 149 3.71 9.03 -16.61
CA VAL A 149 2.54 9.90 -16.70
C VAL A 149 1.49 9.38 -15.72
N GLN A 150 0.92 10.27 -14.90
CA GLN A 150 -0.08 9.89 -13.89
C GLN A 150 -1.40 10.59 -14.17
N LEU A 151 -2.50 9.83 -14.11
CA LEU A 151 -3.87 10.34 -14.32
C LEU A 151 -4.79 9.96 -13.17
N GLU A 152 -5.77 10.80 -12.88
CA GLU A 152 -6.92 10.49 -12.02
C GLU A 152 -8.12 11.39 -12.36
N PRO A 153 -9.36 10.89 -12.30
CA PRO A 153 -9.71 9.48 -12.32
C PRO A 153 -9.47 8.88 -13.70
N LEU A 154 -8.94 7.66 -13.77
CA LEU A 154 -8.81 6.95 -15.04
C LEU A 154 -10.16 6.37 -15.49
N ALA A 155 -10.51 6.61 -16.75
CA ALA A 155 -11.51 5.84 -17.48
C ALA A 155 -11.15 5.69 -18.97
N ARG A 156 -11.67 4.63 -19.60
CA ARG A 156 -11.62 4.37 -21.04
C ARG A 156 -12.76 3.42 -21.42
N CYS A 157 -13.87 4.00 -21.87
CA CYS A 157 -15.11 3.26 -22.04
C CYS A 157 -15.24 2.52 -23.37
N GLU A 158 -14.46 2.88 -24.39
CA GLU A 158 -14.61 2.37 -25.75
C GLU A 158 -13.29 1.81 -26.30
N LYS A 159 -13.39 0.70 -27.03
CA LYS A 159 -12.23 0.11 -27.73
C LYS A 159 -11.73 1.08 -28.79
N GLY A 160 -10.42 1.34 -28.81
CA GLY A 160 -9.83 2.33 -29.72
C GLY A 160 -10.20 3.79 -29.40
N GLY A 161 -11.06 4.03 -28.40
CA GLY A 161 -11.44 5.37 -27.96
C GLY A 161 -10.33 6.08 -27.19
N PRO A 162 -10.57 7.35 -26.83
CA PRO A 162 -9.63 8.15 -26.05
C PRO A 162 -9.53 7.67 -24.59
N ILE A 163 -8.62 8.27 -23.84
CA ILE A 163 -8.42 8.06 -22.41
C ILE A 163 -8.97 9.28 -21.66
N TYR A 164 -9.54 9.07 -20.49
CA TYR A 164 -10.05 10.13 -19.62
C TYR A 164 -9.31 10.14 -18.29
N GLY A 165 -8.91 11.33 -17.85
CA GLY A 165 -8.30 11.55 -16.54
C GLY A 165 -7.56 12.89 -16.48
N TRP A 166 -7.59 13.57 -15.33
CA TRP A 166 -6.76 14.75 -15.13
C TRP A 166 -5.31 14.32 -14.96
N ARG A 167 -4.43 15.00 -15.69
CA ARG A 167 -2.99 14.73 -15.69
C ARG A 167 -2.33 15.45 -14.52
N TYR A 168 -1.54 14.71 -13.75
CA TYR A 168 -0.56 15.32 -12.86
C TYR A 168 0.66 15.82 -13.64
N PHE A 169 1.14 17.02 -13.31
CA PHE A 169 2.36 17.60 -13.88
C PHE A 169 3.25 18.12 -12.74
N PRO A 170 4.59 17.94 -12.82
CA PRO A 170 5.35 17.31 -13.91
C PRO A 170 5.24 15.77 -13.94
N ASP A 171 5.59 15.17 -15.07
CA ASP A 171 5.77 13.72 -15.14
C ASP A 171 6.91 13.28 -14.20
N LEU A 172 6.81 12.08 -13.64
CA LEU A 172 7.82 11.55 -12.73
C LEU A 172 8.80 10.62 -13.44
N SER A 173 9.94 10.38 -12.82
CA SER A 173 10.86 9.29 -13.17
C SER A 173 10.70 8.14 -12.17
N LEU A 174 10.66 6.89 -12.65
CA LEU A 174 10.76 5.70 -11.79
C LEU A 174 12.01 5.69 -10.90
N TYR A 175 13.04 6.43 -11.29
CA TYR A 175 14.32 6.54 -10.61
C TYR A 175 14.43 7.76 -9.69
N GLY A 176 13.41 8.62 -9.67
CA GLY A 176 13.35 9.81 -8.81
C GLY A 176 12.78 9.51 -7.42
N GLU A 177 12.48 10.58 -6.67
CA GLU A 177 11.89 10.49 -5.33
C GLU A 177 10.41 10.06 -5.35
N GLY A 178 9.69 10.33 -6.44
CA GLY A 178 8.32 9.87 -6.63
C GLY A 178 7.32 10.35 -5.59
N ILE A 179 7.51 11.54 -5.01
CA ILE A 179 6.64 12.04 -3.95
C ILE A 179 5.27 12.40 -4.51
N GLY A 180 5.24 13.28 -5.52
CA GLY A 180 4.00 13.84 -6.05
C GLY A 180 3.29 12.97 -7.09
N GLY A 181 2.00 13.16 -7.28
CA GLY A 181 1.25 12.46 -8.32
C GLY A 181 -0.24 12.78 -8.34
N ALA A 182 -0.96 11.93 -9.06
CA ALA A 182 -2.36 12.13 -9.34
C ALA A 182 -3.29 11.57 -8.27
N HIS A 183 -2.84 11.25 -7.04
CA HIS A 183 -3.79 11.16 -5.91
C HIS A 183 -4.20 12.58 -5.54
N PHE A 184 -5.16 13.19 -6.23
CA PHE A 184 -5.39 14.62 -6.13
C PHE A 184 -5.89 15.07 -4.76
N GLY A 185 -6.39 14.16 -3.91
CA GLY A 185 -6.70 14.43 -2.52
C GLY A 185 -5.48 14.86 -1.69
N SER A 186 -4.31 14.28 -1.93
CA SER A 186 -3.04 14.59 -1.22
C SER A 186 -1.93 15.16 -2.12
N GLY A 187 -2.08 15.02 -3.43
CA GLY A 187 -1.05 15.24 -4.43
C GLY A 187 0.06 14.19 -4.42
N LEU A 188 -0.13 13.02 -3.78
CA LEU A 188 0.89 11.96 -3.70
C LEU A 188 0.90 11.03 -4.93
N SER A 189 1.97 10.25 -5.07
CA SER A 189 2.15 9.35 -6.21
C SER A 189 1.04 8.31 -6.37
N SER A 190 0.56 8.15 -7.61
CA SER A 190 -0.36 7.10 -8.02
C SER A 190 0.26 5.71 -7.94
N ILE A 191 1.57 5.55 -8.12
CA ILE A 191 2.22 4.22 -8.05
C ILE A 191 2.99 3.99 -6.75
N GLY A 192 3.48 5.06 -6.11
CA GLY A 192 4.17 4.98 -4.84
C GLY A 192 3.24 4.48 -3.73
N GLY A 193 3.67 3.46 -2.99
CA GLY A 193 2.94 2.92 -1.84
C GLY A 193 1.69 2.10 -2.15
N SER A 194 1.40 1.83 -3.42
CA SER A 194 0.35 0.88 -3.81
C SER A 194 0.81 -0.54 -3.52
N ILE A 195 -0.01 -1.33 -2.83
CA ILE A 195 0.29 -2.77 -2.69
C ILE A 195 0.18 -3.42 -4.07
N ARG A 196 1.21 -4.14 -4.49
CA ARG A 196 1.35 -4.75 -5.82
C ARG A 196 0.87 -6.19 -5.84
N LYS A 197 0.56 -6.69 -7.04
CA LYS A 197 0.27 -8.12 -7.22
C LYS A 197 1.43 -8.99 -6.73
N GLY A 198 1.11 -10.11 -6.09
CA GLY A 198 2.03 -11.01 -5.42
C GLY A 198 2.35 -10.61 -3.98
N GLU A 199 2.31 -9.33 -3.63
CA GLU A 199 2.82 -8.84 -2.34
C GLU A 199 2.03 -9.31 -1.12
N LEU A 200 0.77 -9.72 -1.28
CA LEU A 200 -0.02 -10.28 -0.18
C LEU A 200 -0.10 -11.81 -0.19
N THR A 201 0.32 -12.45 -1.27
CA THR A 201 0.04 -13.87 -1.56
C THR A 201 1.31 -14.72 -1.64
N ASN A 202 2.46 -14.11 -1.94
CA ASN A 202 3.77 -14.75 -1.90
C ASN A 202 4.38 -14.73 -0.47
N ASP A 203 5.53 -15.37 -0.29
CA ASP A 203 6.22 -15.40 1.01
C ASP A 203 7.16 -14.20 1.24
N GLN A 204 7.35 -13.36 0.23
CA GLN A 204 8.23 -12.18 0.32
C GLN A 204 7.54 -11.05 1.09
N PRO A 205 8.24 -10.32 1.99
CA PRO A 205 7.65 -9.18 2.67
C PRO A 205 7.36 -8.03 1.71
N ILE A 206 6.37 -7.19 2.08
CA ILE A 206 6.17 -5.88 1.48
C ILE A 206 7.24 -4.94 2.03
N ARG A 207 7.98 -4.25 1.14
CA ARG A 207 9.21 -3.52 1.49
C ARG A 207 9.12 -2.01 1.25
N HIS A 208 7.92 -1.47 1.29
CA HIS A 208 7.66 -0.05 1.10
C HIS A 208 6.53 0.41 2.02
N ALA A 209 6.46 1.72 2.29
CA ALA A 209 5.32 2.32 2.98
C ALA A 209 4.08 2.18 2.09
N ILE A 210 2.91 1.98 2.69
CA ILE A 210 1.65 1.76 1.95
C ILE A 210 0.76 3.01 1.98
N LYS A 211 -0.22 3.09 1.08
CA LYS A 211 -1.22 4.17 1.07
C LYS A 211 -2.45 3.78 1.88
N LEU A 212 -2.93 4.72 2.70
CA LEU A 212 -4.07 4.57 3.59
C LEU A 212 -5.08 5.69 3.36
N LEU A 213 -6.36 5.39 3.41
CA LEU A 213 -7.44 6.37 3.33
C LEU A 213 -8.38 6.19 4.53
N PHE A 214 -8.95 7.31 4.98
CA PHE A 214 -9.82 7.39 6.15
C PHE A 214 -10.95 8.37 5.90
N TRP A 215 -12.01 8.30 6.70
CA TRP A 215 -13.07 9.29 6.65
C TRP A 215 -12.59 10.67 7.11
N GLY A 216 -12.43 11.60 6.18
CA GLY A 216 -11.92 12.94 6.42
C GLY A 216 -12.77 13.73 7.40
N LYS A 217 -14.10 13.59 7.34
CA LYS A 217 -15.00 14.19 8.34
C LYS A 217 -14.69 13.76 9.76
N LYS A 218 -14.30 12.50 9.97
CA LYS A 218 -14.04 11.97 11.31
C LYS A 218 -12.61 12.24 11.78
N TYR A 219 -11.63 12.18 10.86
CA TYR A 219 -10.23 12.11 11.24
C TYR A 219 -9.38 13.28 10.78
N TYR A 220 -9.67 13.88 9.63
CA TYR A 220 -8.79 14.91 9.07
C TYR A 220 -9.08 16.26 9.70
N TYR A 221 -8.02 16.91 10.15
CA TYR A 221 -8.08 18.25 10.71
C TYR A 221 -8.01 19.29 9.60
N TYR A 222 -8.73 20.40 9.76
CA TYR A 222 -8.59 21.57 8.91
C TYR A 222 -8.63 22.87 9.73
N SER A 223 -7.74 23.79 9.40
CA SER A 223 -7.83 25.21 9.75
C SER A 223 -7.16 26.07 8.69
N SER A 224 -7.36 27.40 8.73
CA SER A 224 -6.63 28.31 7.85
C SER A 224 -5.09 28.20 7.99
N SER A 225 -4.60 27.88 9.19
CA SER A 225 -3.19 27.65 9.49
C SER A 225 -2.69 26.22 9.21
N ARG A 226 -3.60 25.28 8.92
CA ARG A 226 -3.33 23.88 8.57
C ARG A 226 -4.41 23.43 7.59
N PRO A 227 -4.23 23.70 6.28
CA PRO A 227 -5.28 23.56 5.27
C PRO A 227 -5.56 22.09 4.86
N GLY A 228 -5.56 21.15 5.81
CA GLY A 228 -5.92 19.76 5.56
C GLY A 228 -4.79 18.85 5.10
N TYR A 229 -3.54 19.33 5.08
CA TYR A 229 -2.39 18.52 4.68
C TYR A 229 -1.09 18.87 5.44
N ARG A 230 -0.14 17.95 5.37
CA ARG A 230 1.27 18.14 5.79
C ARG A 230 2.19 17.34 4.87
N TRP A 231 3.46 17.71 4.84
CA TRP A 231 4.46 16.96 4.08
C TRP A 231 4.40 15.44 4.39
N PRO A 232 4.43 14.56 3.37
CA PRO A 232 4.78 14.83 1.97
C PRO A 232 3.63 15.28 1.06
N ALA A 233 2.39 15.29 1.53
CA ALA A 233 1.29 15.87 0.76
C ALA A 233 1.52 17.37 0.54
N ASP A 234 1.12 17.86 -0.63
CA ASP A 234 1.25 19.27 -1.03
C ASP A 234 -0.10 19.99 -1.15
N ARG A 235 -1.19 19.24 -0.99
CA ARG A 235 -2.58 19.73 -1.03
C ARG A 235 -3.49 18.83 -0.20
N ALA A 236 -4.72 19.28 -0.04
CA ALA A 236 -5.84 18.52 0.49
C ALA A 236 -6.99 18.50 -0.54
N ASP A 237 -8.01 17.69 -0.28
CA ASP A 237 -9.25 17.72 -1.06
C ASP A 237 -9.83 19.14 -1.17
N SER A 238 -10.42 19.46 -2.31
CA SER A 238 -11.06 20.77 -2.52
C SER A 238 -12.19 21.06 -1.53
N VAL A 239 -12.76 20.01 -0.94
CA VAL A 239 -13.82 20.08 0.08
C VAL A 239 -13.27 20.14 1.51
N ALA A 240 -11.94 20.11 1.72
CA ALA A 240 -11.33 20.00 3.05
C ALA A 240 -11.86 21.05 4.04
N SER A 241 -12.01 22.30 3.61
CA SER A 241 -12.47 23.41 4.46
C SER A 241 -13.89 23.26 5.02
N THR A 242 -14.70 22.40 4.42
CA THR A 242 -16.10 22.16 4.80
C THR A 242 -16.35 20.74 5.30
N SER A 243 -15.54 19.78 4.84
CA SER A 243 -15.77 18.36 5.08
C SER A 243 -14.85 17.77 6.13
N TYR A 244 -13.65 18.31 6.35
CA TYR A 244 -12.72 17.80 7.35
C TYR A 244 -13.06 18.38 8.73
N GLN A 245 -13.45 17.51 9.66
CA GLN A 245 -13.94 17.91 10.99
C GLN A 245 -13.22 17.17 12.13
N GLY A 246 -12.14 16.47 11.82
CA GLY A 246 -11.26 15.85 12.81
C GLY A 246 -10.59 16.90 13.70
N THR A 247 -10.28 16.51 14.94
CA THR A 247 -9.73 17.40 15.97
C THR A 247 -8.22 17.25 16.18
N ASN A 248 -7.61 16.20 15.63
CA ASN A 248 -6.17 15.97 15.78
C ASN A 248 -5.39 16.78 14.73
N TYR A 249 -4.75 17.86 15.17
CA TYR A 249 -3.97 18.77 14.31
C TYR A 249 -2.90 18.09 13.43
N ALA A 250 -2.41 16.92 13.86
CA ALA A 250 -1.39 16.16 13.14
C ALA A 250 -1.96 15.11 12.17
N PHE A 251 -3.27 14.87 12.17
CA PHE A 251 -3.94 13.89 11.31
C PHE A 251 -4.59 14.62 10.13
N VAL A 252 -3.91 14.60 9.00
CA VAL A 252 -4.27 15.30 7.77
C VAL A 252 -3.77 14.48 6.57
N GLN A 253 -4.05 14.91 5.35
CA GLN A 253 -3.42 14.33 4.16
C GLN A 253 -1.89 14.38 4.28
N GLY A 254 -1.21 13.31 3.89
CA GLY A 254 0.24 13.15 4.01
C GLY A 254 0.74 12.72 5.39
N THR A 255 -0.12 12.53 6.39
CA THR A 255 0.32 12.00 7.68
C THR A 255 0.90 10.59 7.53
N LEU A 256 2.11 10.38 8.05
CA LEU A 256 2.70 9.05 8.19
C LEU A 256 2.15 8.38 9.46
N LEU A 257 1.52 7.23 9.28
CA LEU A 257 1.01 6.38 10.35
C LEU A 257 1.87 5.11 10.45
N ALA A 258 2.22 4.70 11.66
CA ALA A 258 2.94 3.45 11.88
C ALA A 258 2.54 2.79 13.20
N ILE A 259 2.71 1.47 13.27
CA ILE A 259 2.51 0.72 14.52
C ILE A 259 3.78 0.87 15.38
N PRO A 260 3.68 1.32 16.65
CA PRO A 260 4.85 1.46 17.53
C PRO A 260 5.63 0.15 17.75
N PRO A 261 6.94 0.19 18.06
CA PRO A 261 7.77 -1.00 18.31
C PRO A 261 7.29 -1.90 19.43
N SER A 262 6.63 -1.32 20.43
CA SER A 262 6.14 -2.03 21.61
C SER A 262 4.93 -2.92 21.32
N VAL A 263 4.23 -2.70 20.21
CA VAL A 263 3.10 -3.54 19.80
C VAL A 263 3.65 -4.77 19.07
N THR A 264 3.11 -5.95 19.35
CA THR A 264 3.53 -7.21 18.72
C THR A 264 2.36 -7.86 17.97
N GLU A 265 2.67 -8.76 17.02
CA GLU A 265 1.64 -9.58 16.35
C GLU A 265 0.77 -10.33 17.39
N SER A 266 1.40 -10.82 18.47
CA SER A 266 0.72 -11.55 19.55
C SER A 266 -0.16 -10.64 20.41
N SER A 267 0.25 -9.40 20.69
CA SER A 267 -0.55 -8.46 21.49
C SER A 267 -1.83 -8.06 20.77
N LEU A 268 -1.83 -8.06 19.43
CA LEU A 268 -3.00 -7.81 18.61
C LEU A 268 -3.84 -9.06 18.34
N GLN A 269 -3.33 -10.26 18.64
CA GLN A 269 -4.01 -11.53 18.38
C GLN A 269 -4.44 -11.65 16.90
N LEU A 270 -3.50 -11.40 15.98
CA LEU A 270 -3.76 -11.48 14.54
C LEU A 270 -3.93 -12.94 14.10
N GLN A 271 -4.97 -13.21 13.34
CA GLN A 271 -5.37 -14.57 12.97
C GLN A 271 -4.88 -14.95 11.57
N THR A 272 -5.04 -14.04 10.61
CA THR A 272 -4.87 -14.28 9.19
C THR A 272 -3.43 -14.06 8.71
N PRO A 273 -2.97 -14.80 7.67
CA PRO A 273 -1.68 -14.54 7.04
C PRO A 273 -1.57 -13.11 6.48
N GLY A 274 -2.65 -12.63 5.83
CA GLY A 274 -2.72 -11.26 5.31
C GLY A 274 -2.58 -10.20 6.41
N GLY A 275 -3.31 -10.34 7.52
CA GLY A 275 -3.23 -9.42 8.66
C GLY A 275 -1.83 -9.37 9.28
N LYS A 276 -1.16 -10.52 9.43
CA LYS A 276 0.22 -10.59 9.93
C LYS A 276 1.22 -9.94 8.96
N LYS A 277 1.01 -10.10 7.65
CA LYS A 277 1.84 -9.45 6.63
C LYS A 277 1.67 -7.92 6.64
N LEU A 278 0.43 -7.46 6.77
CA LEU A 278 0.09 -6.04 6.92
C LEU A 278 0.66 -5.43 8.21
N PHE A 279 0.65 -6.18 9.32
CA PHE A 279 1.31 -5.75 10.56
C PHE A 279 2.79 -5.42 10.35
N ARG A 280 3.52 -6.32 9.69
CA ARG A 280 4.97 -6.17 9.47
C ARG A 280 5.28 -4.95 8.62
N VAL A 281 4.51 -4.69 7.56
CA VAL A 281 4.74 -3.47 6.74
C VAL A 281 4.37 -2.20 7.49
N LEU A 282 3.25 -2.17 8.22
CA LEU A 282 2.84 -1.01 9.01
C LEU A 282 3.77 -0.72 10.19
N GLN A 283 4.47 -1.73 10.69
CA GLN A 283 5.52 -1.56 11.69
C GLN A 283 6.85 -1.12 11.04
N ASN A 284 7.25 -1.73 9.93
CA ASN A 284 8.58 -1.48 9.34
C ASN A 284 8.65 -0.20 8.52
N TYR A 285 7.60 0.13 7.79
CA TYR A 285 7.55 1.26 6.84
C TYR A 285 6.40 2.22 7.14
N GLY A 286 5.30 1.74 7.73
CA GLY A 286 4.11 2.54 7.98
C GLY A 286 3.26 2.73 6.73
N GLY A 287 2.37 3.72 6.77
CA GLY A 287 1.58 4.13 5.62
C GLY A 287 1.20 5.61 5.63
N TYR A 288 1.16 6.20 4.45
CA TYR A 288 0.80 7.59 4.24
C TYR A 288 -0.69 7.74 3.98
N VAL A 289 -1.29 8.75 4.59
CA VAL A 289 -2.67 9.18 4.30
C VAL A 289 -2.69 9.87 2.95
N VAL A 290 -3.50 9.37 2.00
CA VAL A 290 -3.48 9.86 0.61
C VAL A 290 -4.80 10.42 0.08
N ASP A 291 -5.94 10.01 0.64
CA ASP A 291 -7.26 10.44 0.18
C ASP A 291 -8.36 10.28 1.24
N ASP A 292 -9.51 10.93 1.04
CA ASP A 292 -10.70 10.84 1.88
C ASP A 292 -11.62 9.69 1.45
N ALA A 293 -11.94 8.81 2.40
CA ALA A 293 -12.91 7.72 2.21
C ALA A 293 -14.34 8.22 1.94
N GLY A 294 -14.70 9.42 2.38
CA GLY A 294 -16.02 10.05 2.25
C GLY A 294 -17.10 9.52 3.22
N TRP A 295 -16.89 8.38 3.85
CA TRP A 295 -17.80 7.73 4.80
C TRP A 295 -17.05 6.82 5.79
N ASP A 296 -17.74 6.20 6.74
CA ASP A 296 -17.14 5.36 7.80
C ASP A 296 -16.53 4.05 7.26
N ALA A 297 -15.38 4.19 6.62
CA ALA A 297 -14.61 3.14 6.01
C ALA A 297 -13.10 3.42 6.13
N HIS A 298 -12.32 2.34 6.10
CA HIS A 298 -10.87 2.37 5.98
C HIS A 298 -10.48 1.75 4.64
N TYR A 299 -9.57 2.38 3.91
CA TYR A 299 -9.05 1.81 2.66
C TYR A 299 -7.53 1.71 2.65
N MET A 300 -7.04 0.76 1.87
CA MET A 300 -5.66 0.70 1.39
C MET A 300 -5.65 0.83 -0.12
N ALA A 301 -4.65 1.51 -0.69
CA ALA A 301 -4.53 1.56 -2.14
C ALA A 301 -3.80 0.30 -2.67
N VAL A 302 -4.34 -0.30 -3.72
CA VAL A 302 -3.81 -1.53 -4.31
C VAL A 302 -3.82 -1.47 -5.83
N GLU A 303 -2.86 -2.16 -6.46
CA GLU A 303 -2.91 -2.43 -7.89
C GLU A 303 -4.16 -3.25 -8.28
N GLN A 304 -4.79 -2.89 -9.39
CA GLN A 304 -5.88 -3.67 -9.99
C GLN A 304 -5.50 -5.15 -10.15
N GLY A 305 -6.32 -6.04 -9.59
CA GLY A 305 -6.10 -7.49 -9.59
C GLY A 305 -5.58 -8.05 -8.25
N VAL A 306 -5.11 -7.22 -7.33
CA VAL A 306 -4.62 -7.67 -6.00
C VAL A 306 -5.73 -8.33 -5.19
N THR A 307 -6.93 -7.75 -5.21
CA THR A 307 -8.09 -8.28 -4.46
C THR A 307 -8.51 -9.66 -4.94
N GLU A 308 -8.47 -9.88 -6.26
CA GLU A 308 -8.79 -11.14 -6.92
C GLU A 308 -7.73 -12.21 -6.61
N GLU A 309 -6.46 -11.84 -6.69
CA GLU A 309 -5.33 -12.71 -6.35
C GLU A 309 -5.38 -13.15 -4.88
N PHE A 310 -5.68 -12.20 -3.99
CA PHE A 310 -5.85 -12.47 -2.57
C PHE A 310 -6.98 -13.47 -2.31
N LYS A 311 -8.14 -13.26 -2.93
CA LYS A 311 -9.28 -14.17 -2.82
C LYS A 311 -8.94 -15.57 -3.35
N ALA A 312 -8.29 -15.65 -4.50
CA ALA A 312 -7.84 -16.93 -5.06
C ALA A 312 -6.86 -17.66 -4.14
N LYS A 313 -5.96 -16.94 -3.45
CA LYS A 313 -4.97 -17.54 -2.54
C LYS A 313 -5.58 -18.02 -1.23
N TYR A 314 -6.46 -17.23 -0.62
CA TYR A 314 -6.90 -17.44 0.77
C TYR A 314 -8.35 -17.93 0.91
N GLY A 315 -9.15 -17.87 -0.15
CA GLY A 315 -10.54 -18.32 -0.16
C GLY A 315 -11.54 -17.37 0.51
N TYR A 316 -11.12 -16.15 0.88
CA TYR A 316 -11.99 -15.12 1.43
C TYR A 316 -11.67 -13.74 0.84
N ASP A 317 -12.64 -12.82 0.89
CA ASP A 317 -12.52 -11.50 0.28
C ASP A 317 -11.55 -10.58 1.03
N PHE A 318 -10.82 -9.76 0.28
CA PHE A 318 -9.95 -8.73 0.84
C PHE A 318 -10.76 -7.54 1.39
N GLU A 319 -11.90 -7.24 0.77
CA GLU A 319 -12.79 -6.15 1.14
C GLU A 319 -14.01 -6.73 1.85
N ASN A 320 -14.34 -6.24 3.05
CA ASN A 320 -15.44 -6.79 3.82
C ASN A 320 -15.95 -5.87 4.94
N TRP A 321 -17.16 -6.16 5.42
CA TRP A 321 -17.77 -5.58 6.61
C TRP A 321 -17.41 -6.37 7.88
N THR A 322 -17.07 -7.65 7.73
CA THR A 322 -16.86 -8.59 8.84
C THR A 322 -15.86 -9.69 8.46
N GLY A 323 -15.51 -10.56 9.41
CA GLY A 323 -14.68 -11.73 9.21
C GLY A 323 -13.25 -11.55 9.71
N ALA A 324 -12.51 -12.66 9.83
CA ALA A 324 -11.21 -12.70 10.50
C ALA A 324 -10.18 -11.72 9.91
N PHE A 325 -10.16 -11.55 8.58
CA PHE A 325 -9.25 -10.62 7.93
C PHE A 325 -9.63 -9.16 8.21
N TYR A 326 -10.91 -8.83 8.09
CA TYR A 326 -11.42 -7.52 8.47
C TYR A 326 -11.12 -7.22 9.95
N ASP A 327 -11.36 -8.17 10.86
CA ASP A 327 -11.10 -7.98 12.29
C ASP A 327 -9.61 -7.74 12.57
N ASP A 328 -8.72 -8.46 11.89
CA ASP A 328 -7.27 -8.20 11.92
C ASP A 328 -6.96 -6.80 11.44
N VAL A 329 -7.45 -6.39 10.28
CA VAL A 329 -7.22 -5.04 9.73
C VAL A 329 -7.73 -3.96 10.70
N MET A 330 -8.90 -4.13 11.31
CA MET A 330 -9.42 -3.18 12.30
C MET A 330 -8.51 -3.07 13.53
N LYS A 331 -7.91 -4.18 13.99
CA LYS A 331 -6.90 -4.14 15.07
C LYS A 331 -5.65 -3.38 14.62
N LEU A 332 -5.19 -3.57 13.39
CA LEU A 332 -4.04 -2.84 12.83
C LEU A 332 -4.31 -1.33 12.78
N TYR A 333 -5.45 -0.92 12.22
CA TYR A 333 -5.83 0.49 12.11
C TYR A 333 -5.93 1.15 13.48
N LYS A 334 -6.51 0.48 14.48
CA LYS A 334 -6.54 0.97 15.86
C LYS A 334 -5.16 1.09 16.51
N ALA A 335 -4.19 0.29 16.09
CA ALA A 335 -2.83 0.31 16.62
C ALA A 335 -1.93 1.38 15.98
N LEU A 336 -2.37 1.99 14.87
CA LEU A 336 -1.62 3.04 14.19
C LEU A 336 -1.49 4.29 15.07
N ASN A 337 -0.28 4.83 15.08
CA ASN A 337 0.06 6.11 15.68
C ASN A 337 0.67 7.02 14.61
N ILE A 338 0.55 8.33 14.81
CA ILE A 338 1.14 9.32 13.93
C ILE A 338 2.64 9.41 14.24
N VAL A 339 3.48 9.33 13.21
CA VAL A 339 4.91 9.64 13.30
C VAL A 339 5.08 11.14 13.13
N ASP A 340 5.00 11.89 14.23
CA ASP A 340 4.81 13.34 14.20
C ASP A 340 6.04 14.11 13.70
N ASN A 341 7.23 13.53 13.86
CA ASN A 341 8.48 14.09 13.37
C ASN A 341 8.87 13.59 11.97
N ASN A 342 7.93 13.09 11.17
CA ASN A 342 8.14 12.83 9.75
C ASN A 342 8.25 14.16 8.98
N SER A 343 9.39 14.41 8.33
CA SER A 343 9.68 15.64 7.59
C SER A 343 10.66 15.38 6.44
N PRO A 344 10.89 16.34 5.52
CA PRO A 344 11.85 16.19 4.43
C PRO A 344 13.27 15.79 4.88
N THR A 345 13.68 16.16 6.09
CA THR A 345 15.01 15.84 6.64
C THR A 345 15.01 14.68 7.62
N THR A 346 13.83 14.17 8.00
CA THR A 346 13.64 13.09 8.98
C THR A 346 12.60 12.09 8.49
N ILE A 347 12.68 11.69 7.23
CA ILE A 347 11.75 10.73 6.60
C ILE A 347 11.67 9.45 7.44
N GLY A 348 10.45 9.01 7.76
CA GLY A 348 10.21 7.87 8.64
C GLY A 348 10.53 8.13 10.12
N GLY A 349 10.67 9.40 10.53
CA GLY A 349 11.00 9.82 11.90
C GLY A 349 12.50 9.94 12.19
N GLY A 350 13.37 9.71 11.21
CA GLY A 350 14.83 9.86 11.35
C GLY A 350 15.49 8.90 12.35
N GLY A 351 16.68 9.25 12.83
CA GLY A 351 17.50 8.39 13.71
C GLY A 351 18.52 7.54 12.95
N SER A 352 19.44 6.93 13.70
CA SER A 352 20.60 6.21 13.14
C SER A 352 20.29 4.80 12.66
N THR A 353 19.22 4.18 13.17
CA THR A 353 18.84 2.80 12.87
C THR A 353 17.48 2.75 12.18
N ARG A 354 17.32 1.87 11.20
CA ARG A 354 16.07 1.63 10.47
C ARG A 354 15.46 0.29 10.88
N ARG A 355 14.13 0.24 10.92
CA ARG A 355 13.35 -0.95 11.31
C ARG A 355 13.40 -2.08 10.30
N ALA A 356 13.69 -1.74 9.05
CA ALA A 356 13.99 -2.68 7.99
C ALA A 356 15.24 -2.21 7.24
N PRO A 357 15.89 -3.09 6.45
CA PRO A 357 16.92 -2.67 5.50
C PRO A 357 16.38 -1.62 4.53
N LEU A 358 17.26 -0.72 4.10
CA LEU A 358 16.97 0.18 2.99
C LEU A 358 16.70 -0.63 1.71
N ALA A 359 15.90 -0.05 0.82
CA ALA A 359 15.67 -0.66 -0.49
C ALA A 359 17.01 -0.85 -1.25
N PRO A 360 17.15 -1.93 -2.02
CA PRO A 360 18.28 -2.11 -2.93
C PRO A 360 18.41 -0.94 -3.89
N ALA A 361 19.64 -0.71 -4.35
CA ALA A 361 19.90 0.25 -5.40
C ALA A 361 19.07 -0.09 -6.65
N LEU A 362 18.58 0.95 -7.32
CA LEU A 362 18.03 0.78 -8.65
C LEU A 362 19.16 0.42 -9.62
N PRO A 363 18.88 -0.35 -10.69
CA PRO A 363 19.81 -0.46 -11.80
C PRO A 363 20.09 0.92 -12.40
N PRO A 364 21.12 1.07 -13.26
CA PRO A 364 21.26 2.28 -14.07
C PRO A 364 19.96 2.60 -14.82
N SER A 365 19.65 3.90 -14.95
CA SER A 365 18.56 4.35 -15.82
C SER A 365 18.85 3.88 -17.25
N PRO A 366 17.86 3.35 -17.99
CA PRO A 366 18.01 3.02 -19.40
C PRO A 366 18.31 4.25 -20.25
#